data_AF-A0A0N5CFQ5-F1
#
_entry.id   AF-A0A0N5CFQ5-F1
#
_cell.length_a   1.000
_cell.length_b   1.000
_cell.length_c   1.000
_cell.angle_alpha   90.00
_cell.angle_beta   90.00
_cell.angle_gamma   90.00
#
_symmetry.space_group_name_H-M   'P 1'
#
loop_
_entity.id
_entity.type
_entity.pdbx_description
1 polymer ?
#
loop_
_entity_poly.entity_id
_entity_poly.type
_entity_poly.pdbx_seq_one_letter_code
_entity_poly.pdbx_strand_id
1 'polypeptide(L)'
;MKFIVPTILLACFVALSASLQTDSRGLLCSACKFLWKEVKKELPVVADYEEKELKAAVINVCSKFTLSIPLLAQLCDNIGDDVITDVYKFILQEDKEINPDKICTHLNEC
;
A
#
# COMPACT_ATOMS: atom_id res chain seq x y z
N MET A 1 -39.39 -30.34 -2.48
CA MET A 1 -38.71 -29.44 -1.51
C MET A 1 -37.42 -30.05 -0.95
N LYS A 2 -36.44 -30.43 -1.79
CA LYS A 2 -35.17 -31.04 -1.31
C LYS A 2 -33.89 -30.35 -1.81
N PHE A 3 -34.00 -29.38 -2.71
CA PHE A 3 -32.85 -28.71 -3.35
C PHE A 3 -32.71 -27.21 -3.03
N ILE A 4 -33.61 -26.66 -2.21
CA ILE A 4 -33.64 -25.22 -1.89
C ILE A 4 -32.64 -24.87 -0.76
N VAL A 5 -32.43 -25.80 0.17
CA VAL A 5 -31.51 -25.64 1.30
C VAL A 5 -30.03 -25.49 0.87
N PRO A 6 -29.47 -26.29 -0.07
CA PRO A 6 -28.09 -26.13 -0.49
C PRO A 6 -27.84 -24.87 -1.32
N THR A 7 -28.83 -24.37 -2.07
CA THR A 7 -28.69 -23.14 -2.88
C THR A 7 -28.68 -21.88 -2.02
N ILE A 8 -29.45 -21.83 -0.93
CA ILE A 8 -29.43 -20.71 0.02
C ILE A 8 -28.10 -20.67 0.80
N LEU A 9 -27.58 -21.83 1.20
CA LEU A 9 -26.28 -21.94 1.88
C LEU A 9 -25.12 -21.44 1.00
N LEU A 10 -25.11 -21.75 -0.29
CA LEU A 10 -24.06 -21.30 -1.21
C LEU A 10 -24.06 -19.77 -1.39
N ALA A 11 -25.24 -19.15 -1.47
CA ALA A 11 -25.37 -17.69 -1.62
C ALA A 11 -24.84 -16.91 -0.39
N CYS A 12 -25.04 -17.44 0.83
CA CYS A 12 -24.51 -16.82 2.05
C CYS A 12 -22.98 -16.85 2.12
N PHE A 13 -22.32 -17.89 1.58
CA PHE A 13 -20.86 -17.98 1.56
C PHE A 13 -20.21 -16.98 0.59
N VAL A 14 -20.86 -16.68 -0.54
CA VAL A 14 -20.36 -15.69 -1.51
C VAL A 14 -20.51 -14.26 -0.97
N ALA A 15 -21.59 -13.99 -0.24
CA ALA A 15 -21.80 -12.66 0.37
C ALA A 15 -20.77 -12.36 1.48
N LEU A 16 -20.46 -13.33 2.34
CA LEU A 16 -19.47 -13.15 3.43
C LEU A 16 -18.06 -12.90 2.91
N SER A 17 -17.66 -13.58 1.84
CA SER A 17 -16.33 -13.45 1.25
C SER A 17 -16.11 -12.09 0.56
N ALA A 18 -17.15 -11.52 -0.05
CA ALA A 18 -17.08 -10.18 -0.63
C ALA A 18 -16.85 -9.09 0.43
N SER A 19 -17.51 -9.16 1.59
CA SER A 19 -17.33 -8.19 2.68
C SER A 19 -15.92 -8.21 3.30
N LEU A 20 -15.32 -9.40 3.43
CA LEU A 20 -13.96 -9.56 3.97
C LEU A 20 -12.88 -8.96 3.04
N GLN A 21 -13.10 -8.97 1.73
CA GLN A 21 -12.14 -8.42 0.75
C GLN A 21 -12.13 -6.88 0.73
N THR A 22 -13.27 -6.24 0.99
CA THR A 22 -13.35 -4.77 1.09
C THR A 22 -12.61 -4.24 2.32
N ASP A 23 -12.71 -4.93 3.46
CA ASP A 23 -12.04 -4.52 4.70
C ASP A 23 -10.51 -4.65 4.61
N SER A 24 -10.02 -5.72 3.97
CA SER A 24 -8.57 -5.92 3.81
C SER A 24 -7.92 -4.89 2.88
N ARG A 25 -8.58 -4.52 1.78
CA ARG A 25 -8.09 -3.47 0.88
C ARG A 25 -8.05 -2.10 1.57
N GLY A 26 -9.06 -1.76 2.39
CA GLY A 26 -9.07 -0.50 3.14
C GLY A 26 -7.91 -0.39 4.14
N LEU A 27 -7.55 -1.51 4.79
CA LEU A 27 -6.42 -1.58 5.71
C LEU A 27 -5.07 -1.45 4.98
N LEU A 28 -4.88 -2.16 3.87
CA LEU A 28 -3.65 -2.07 3.05
C LEU A 28 -3.46 -0.66 2.49
N CYS A 29 -4.53 -0.06 1.95
CA CYS A 29 -4.52 1.33 1.51
C CYS A 29 -4.09 2.29 2.64
N SER A 30 -4.57 2.06 3.86
CA SER A 30 -4.21 2.89 5.02
C SER A 30 -2.73 2.71 5.41
N ALA A 31 -2.21 1.48 5.41
CA ALA A 31 -0.80 1.21 5.68
C ALA A 31 0.11 1.81 4.60
N CYS A 32 -0.28 1.72 3.33
CA CYS A 32 0.43 2.34 2.23
C CYS A 32 0.48 3.86 2.37
N LYS A 33 -0.66 4.50 2.63
CA LYS A 33 -0.70 5.96 2.81
C LYS A 33 0.13 6.39 4.02
N PHE A 34 0.13 5.59 5.08
CA PHE A 34 0.98 5.85 6.24
C PHE A 34 2.46 5.83 5.86
N LEU A 35 2.94 4.79 5.17
CA LEU A 35 4.33 4.67 4.71
C LEU A 35 4.76 5.93 3.95
N TRP A 36 4.06 6.26 2.87
CA TRP A 36 4.45 7.37 2.00
C TRP A 36 4.29 8.74 2.66
N LYS A 37 3.38 8.86 3.64
CA LYS A 37 3.28 10.07 4.47
C LYS A 37 4.50 10.25 5.37
N GLU A 38 5.03 9.17 5.95
CA GLU A 38 6.26 9.25 6.74
C GLU A 38 7.49 9.47 5.83
N VAL A 39 7.57 8.81 4.67
CA VAL A 39 8.66 9.03 3.69
C VAL A 39 8.68 10.48 3.24
N LYS A 40 7.52 11.10 2.98
CA LYS A 40 7.41 12.53 2.65
C LYS A 40 7.98 13.45 3.73
N LYS A 41 7.89 13.08 5.01
CA LYS A 41 8.48 13.89 6.10
C LYS A 41 10.00 13.83 6.07
N GLU A 42 10.57 12.71 5.64
CA GLU A 42 12.02 12.54 5.49
C GLU A 42 12.54 13.19 4.21
N LEU A 43 11.74 13.17 3.14
CA LEU A 43 12.06 13.74 1.82
C LEU A 43 10.87 14.56 1.29
N PRO A 44 10.73 15.84 1.69
CA PRO A 44 9.58 16.65 1.30
C PRO A 44 9.58 17.09 -0.17
N VAL A 45 10.73 17.06 -0.88
CA VAL A 45 10.86 17.55 -2.28
C VAL A 45 11.69 16.56 -3.11
N VAL A 46 11.08 15.67 -3.90
CA VAL A 46 11.83 14.64 -4.65
C VAL A 46 12.52 15.18 -5.89
N ALA A 47 12.16 16.38 -6.36
CA ALA A 47 12.76 17.00 -7.54
C ALA A 47 14.28 17.18 -7.48
N ASP A 48 14.83 17.29 -6.26
CA ASP A 48 16.24 17.54 -6.00
C ASP A 48 17.00 16.29 -5.50
N TYR A 49 16.31 15.15 -5.36
CA TYR A 49 16.88 13.92 -4.82
C TYR A 49 17.00 12.83 -5.89
N GLU A 50 18.02 11.99 -5.79
CA GLU A 50 18.16 10.83 -6.65
C GLU A 50 17.34 9.65 -6.09
N GLU A 51 17.17 8.61 -6.91
CA GLU A 51 16.46 7.38 -6.53
C GLU A 51 17.01 6.73 -5.25
N LYS A 52 18.32 6.86 -5.02
CA LYS A 52 19.01 6.29 -3.85
C LYS A 52 18.54 6.93 -2.54
N GLU A 53 18.23 8.23 -2.54
CA GLU A 53 17.69 8.92 -1.36
C GLU A 53 16.28 8.42 -1.06
N LEU A 54 15.42 8.30 -2.08
CA LEU A 54 14.07 7.75 -1.91
C LEU A 54 14.13 6.35 -1.29
N LYS A 55 15.01 5.50 -1.82
CA LYS A 55 15.25 4.16 -1.29
C LYS A 55 15.69 4.18 0.17
N ALA A 56 16.64 5.05 0.52
CA ALA A 56 17.11 5.19 1.90
C ALA A 56 15.98 5.61 2.85
N ALA A 57 15.13 6.55 2.45
CA ALA A 57 13.98 7.00 3.25
C ALA A 57 12.93 5.90 3.43
N VAL A 58 12.60 5.15 2.38
CA VAL A 58 11.67 4.01 2.48
C VAL A 58 12.20 2.97 3.47
N ILE A 59 13.48 2.59 3.36
CA ILE A 59 14.14 1.64 4.27
C ILE A 59 14.10 2.15 5.71
N ASN A 60 14.41 3.43 5.91
CA ASN A 60 14.43 4.04 7.24
C ASN A 60 13.04 4.01 7.89
N VAL A 61 12.00 4.45 7.17
CA VAL A 61 10.62 4.41 7.64
C VAL A 61 10.18 2.99 7.95
N CYS A 62 10.45 2.03 7.06
CA CYS A 62 10.16 0.62 7.30
C CYS A 62 10.86 0.13 8.58
N SER A 63 12.16 0.35 8.74
CA SER A 63 12.88 -0.09 9.95
C SER A 63 12.31 0.49 11.26
N LYS A 64 11.77 1.71 11.20
CA LYS A 64 11.24 2.43 12.37
C LYS A 64 9.88 1.93 12.83
N PHE A 65 9.02 1.53 11.90
CA PHE A 65 7.59 1.32 12.20
C PHE A 65 7.12 -0.13 12.06
N THR A 66 7.84 -1.01 11.37
CA THR A 66 7.40 -2.39 11.12
C THR A 66 7.25 -3.21 12.40
N LEU A 67 8.05 -2.92 13.44
CA LEU A 67 7.89 -3.56 14.76
C LEU A 67 6.59 -3.17 15.50
N SER A 68 6.04 -1.99 15.19
CA SER A 68 4.85 -1.46 15.87
C SER A 68 3.58 -1.59 15.04
N ILE A 69 3.69 -1.74 13.72
CA ILE A 69 2.58 -1.77 12.78
C ILE A 69 2.72 -3.02 11.89
N PRO A 70 2.08 -4.15 12.25
CA PRO A 70 2.24 -5.42 11.54
C PRO A 70 1.88 -5.36 10.05
N LEU A 71 0.85 -4.59 9.70
CA LEU A 71 0.43 -4.45 8.31
C LEU A 71 1.45 -3.65 7.47
N LEU A 72 2.15 -2.72 8.11
CA LEU A 72 3.25 -2.01 7.47
C LEU A 72 4.45 -2.93 7.27
N ALA A 73 4.71 -3.88 8.19
CA ALA A 73 5.73 -4.92 7.99
C ALA A 73 5.45 -5.72 6.71
N GLN A 74 4.22 -6.20 6.55
CA GLN A 74 3.82 -6.91 5.34
C GLN A 74 4.01 -6.06 4.07
N LEU A 75 3.66 -4.77 4.12
CA LEU A 75 3.84 -3.87 2.99
C LEU A 75 5.34 -3.64 2.69
N CYS A 76 6.15 -3.38 3.71
CA CYS A 76 7.59 -3.17 3.58
C CYS A 76 8.33 -4.39 3.05
N ASP A 77 7.88 -5.61 3.38
CA ASP A 77 8.42 -6.85 2.81
C ASP A 77 8.14 -6.99 1.31
N ASN A 78 7.05 -6.38 0.82
CA ASN A 78 6.65 -6.39 -0.58
C ASN A 78 7.24 -5.21 -1.39
N ILE A 79 7.65 -4.12 -0.73
CA ILE A 79 8.30 -2.98 -1.38
C ILE A 79 9.78 -3.28 -1.55
N GLY A 80 10.09 -4.02 -2.62
CA GLY A 80 11.46 -4.26 -3.07
C GLY A 80 12.01 -3.11 -3.92
N ASP A 81 13.28 -3.25 -4.32
CA ASP A 81 14.00 -2.26 -5.13
C ASP A 81 13.22 -1.87 -6.40
N ASP A 82 12.67 -2.84 -7.13
CA ASP A 82 11.92 -2.60 -8.36
C ASP A 82 10.67 -1.73 -8.14
N VAL A 83 9.98 -1.93 -7.01
CA VAL A 83 8.80 -1.14 -6.64
C VAL A 83 9.22 0.29 -6.31
N ILE A 84 10.34 0.48 -5.62
CA ILE A 84 10.87 1.81 -5.30
C ILE A 84 11.29 2.54 -6.59
N THR A 85 11.95 1.85 -7.52
CA THR A 85 12.32 2.40 -8.83
C THR A 85 11.08 2.84 -9.62
N ASP A 86 10.03 2.02 -9.62
CA ASP A 86 8.77 2.34 -10.29
C ASP A 86 8.07 3.57 -9.67
N VAL A 87 7.99 3.61 -8.33
CA VAL A 87 7.46 4.79 -7.61
C VAL A 87 8.30 6.04 -7.87
N TYR A 88 9.63 5.92 -7.93
CA TYR A 88 10.49 7.05 -8.26
C TYR A 88 10.17 7.61 -9.64
N LYS A 89 10.04 6.75 -10.65
CA LYS A 89 9.64 7.16 -12.01
C LYS A 89 8.26 7.80 -12.03
N PHE A 90 7.31 7.25 -11.28
CA PHE A 90 5.98 7.82 -11.12
C PHE A 90 6.02 9.22 -10.51
N ILE A 91 6.78 9.43 -9.44
CA ILE A 91 6.97 10.74 -8.81
C ILE A 91 7.58 11.73 -9.80
N LEU A 92 8.58 11.32 -10.59
CA LEU A 92 9.18 12.20 -11.61
C LEU A 92 8.18 12.65 -12.69
N GLN A 93 7.13 11.86 -12.94
CA GLN A 93 6.04 12.19 -13.87
C GLN A 93 4.95 13.05 -13.21
N GLU A 94 4.73 12.88 -11.90
CA GLU A 94 3.67 13.52 -11.12
C GLU A 94 4.20 14.66 -10.23
N ASP A 95 4.39 15.85 -10.83
CA ASP A 95 4.80 17.10 -10.16
C ASP A 95 6.07 17.01 -9.29
N LYS A 96 6.80 15.88 -9.32
CA LYS A 96 7.98 15.57 -8.49
C LYS A 96 7.70 15.62 -6.98
N GLU A 97 6.47 15.32 -6.59
CA GLU A 97 6.04 15.33 -5.19
C GLU A 97 5.64 13.94 -4.71
N ILE A 98 6.02 13.59 -3.47
CA ILE A 98 5.44 12.41 -2.81
C ILE A 98 4.00 12.74 -2.43
N ASN A 99 3.07 12.15 -3.18
CA ASN A 99 1.65 12.18 -2.89
C ASN A 99 1.18 10.77 -2.47
N PRO A 100 0.93 10.54 -1.17
CA PRO A 100 0.56 9.21 -0.67
C PRO A 100 -0.69 8.62 -1.33
N ASP A 101 -1.71 9.44 -1.65
CA ASP A 101 -2.93 8.94 -2.28
C ASP A 101 -2.67 8.46 -3.71
N LYS A 102 -1.92 9.26 -4.49
CA LYS A 102 -1.58 8.92 -5.87
C LYS A 102 -0.66 7.70 -5.94
N ILE A 103 0.38 7.65 -5.11
CA ILE A 103 1.33 6.54 -5.08
C ILE A 103 0.62 5.23 -4.69
N CYS A 104 -0.23 5.25 -3.66
CA CYS A 104 -0.92 4.02 -3.26
C CYS A 104 -1.95 3.53 -4.27
N THR A 105 -2.54 4.44 -5.05
CA THR A 105 -3.39 4.09 -6.20
C THR A 105 -2.55 3.49 -7.33
N HIS A 106 -1.37 4.06 -7.61
CA HIS A 106 -0.42 3.53 -8.60
C HIS A 106 0.07 2.12 -8.24
N LEU A 107 0.32 1.88 -6.95
CA LEU A 107 0.69 0.56 -6.42
C LEU A 107 -0.49 -0.42 -6.29
N ASN A 108 -1.72 0.02 -6.58
CA ASN A 108 -2.94 -0.79 -6.47
C ASN A 108 -3.21 -1.33 -5.04
N GLU A 109 -2.68 -0.63 -4.03
CA GLU A 109 -2.96 -0.85 -2.61
C GLU A 109 -4.22 -0.10 -2.16
N CYS A 110 -4.56 0.95 -2.92
CA CYS A 110 -5.84 1.66 -2.99
C CYS A 110 -6.36 1.51 -4.43
#